data_AF-A0A954XHY8-F1
#
_entry.id   AF-A0A954XHY8-F1
#
_cell.length_a   1.000
_cell.length_b   1.000
_cell.length_c   1.000
_cell.angle_alpha   90.00
_cell.angle_beta   90.00
_cell.angle_gamma   90.00
#
_symmetry.space_group_name_H-M   'P 1'
#
loop_
_entity.id
_entity.type
_entity.pdbx_description
1 polymer ?
#
loop_
_entity_poly.entity_id
_entity_poly.type
_entity_poly.pdbx_seq_one_letter_code
_entity_poly.pdbx_strand_id
1 'polypeptide(L)'
;MRQRSTFVVLFASLFLLGNAAATVRAADSATGKFDLTLRKQTETAAGSGRFHTVHSPETWAANETAIIVCDMWDLHHCLNATRRGAELAPRMDQVLKEARQRGATIIHAPSSCMEAYAEHPARKRAQQTPRSLKLPTDIGKWCYQIPSEERGAYPIDQSNGGEDDDPAEHAKWAKQLESMGRNPRAPWKSQTDLLTIDDRDYISDNGEEIWSILEQREIDNVILLGVHTNMCVLGRPFGLRQMARNGKHVVLMRDMTDTMYDPTQKPFVSHFTGTDLIVSHIERWVCPTITSDQLIGGRTFRFANDKRPRVLIVSAEDEYKTEETLPPFALSHLGKEFAVSFAFGDANERNSIPGIEQLDEADVLLLSVRRRALPESQMAAVRRFIEAGKPVVGIRTANHSFSLRGKPAPEGTSLWEDFDAEVIGGNYSNHYGNGPKTMVTVADGAADHPVLEGVDVSELVGNGSLYVVSPLAATARPLLFGKIPDKAAEPIAWTNRTKFGGSAFYTSLGHADDFAEPAFQQLLTNAVRWAAKSNVRESSP
;
A
#
# COMPACT_ATOMS: atom_id res chain seq x y z
N MET A 1 15.94 72.57 -81.18
CA MET A 1 16.34 71.68 -80.06
C MET A 1 15.07 71.12 -79.46
N ARG A 2 14.83 69.82 -79.66
CA ARG A 2 13.50 69.17 -79.67
C ARG A 2 12.99 68.92 -78.23
N GLN A 3 11.84 69.51 -77.85
CA GLN A 3 10.47 68.95 -77.84
C GLN A 3 10.27 67.87 -76.75
N ARG A 4 9.16 67.73 -76.02
CA ARG A 4 7.81 68.31 -76.01
C ARG A 4 7.12 67.90 -74.69
N SER A 5 6.06 68.62 -74.35
CA SER A 5 5.23 68.54 -73.14
C SER A 5 4.44 67.23 -72.94
N THR A 6 4.11 66.98 -71.68
CA THR A 6 3.48 65.80 -71.05
C THR A 6 1.94 65.84 -71.10
N PHE A 7 1.27 64.71 -71.43
CA PHE A 7 -0.15 64.45 -71.09
C PHE A 7 -0.46 62.92 -71.04
N VAL A 8 -1.04 62.50 -69.90
CA VAL A 8 -2.08 61.48 -69.57
C VAL A 8 -2.32 60.25 -70.48
N VAL A 9 -2.36 59.02 -69.91
CA VAL A 9 -3.28 57.89 -70.28
C VAL A 9 -3.55 56.92 -69.09
N LEU A 10 -4.81 56.43 -69.04
CA LEU A 10 -5.51 55.40 -68.22
C LEU A 10 -4.89 53.98 -68.07
N PHE A 11 -5.45 53.17 -67.14
CA PHE A 11 -5.94 51.75 -67.23
C PHE A 11 -6.00 51.15 -65.79
N ALA A 12 -6.81 50.16 -65.36
CA ALA A 12 -8.19 49.67 -65.55
C ALA A 12 -8.43 48.64 -64.41
N SER A 13 -9.69 48.40 -64.05
CA SER A 13 -10.16 47.58 -62.93
C SER A 13 -10.02 46.06 -63.15
N LEU A 14 -9.84 45.28 -62.06
CA LEU A 14 -10.29 43.88 -61.99
C LEU A 14 -10.73 43.50 -60.55
N PHE A 15 -11.97 43.04 -60.43
CA PHE A 15 -12.63 42.54 -59.22
C PHE A 15 -12.15 41.11 -58.88
N LEU A 16 -11.96 40.81 -57.60
CA LEU A 16 -11.94 39.44 -57.07
C LEU A 16 -12.58 39.42 -55.67
N LEU A 17 -13.71 38.71 -55.59
CA LEU A 17 -14.46 38.36 -54.38
C LEU A 17 -13.66 37.36 -53.53
N GLY A 18 -13.39 37.70 -52.27
CA GLY A 18 -12.84 36.78 -51.27
C GLY A 18 -13.88 36.43 -50.20
N ASN A 19 -14.31 35.17 -50.18
CA ASN A 19 -15.15 34.59 -49.12
C ASN A 19 -14.38 34.59 -47.79
N ALA A 20 -14.93 35.27 -46.78
CA ALA A 20 -14.47 35.17 -45.41
C ALA A 20 -15.02 33.89 -44.78
N ALA A 21 -14.21 32.81 -44.81
CA ALA A 21 -14.43 31.66 -43.94
C ALA A 21 -14.01 32.05 -42.51
N ALA A 22 -14.99 32.21 -41.62
CA ALA A 22 -14.75 32.36 -40.20
C ALA A 22 -14.14 31.05 -39.66
N THR A 23 -12.83 31.06 -39.44
CA THR A 23 -12.16 30.02 -38.66
C THR A 23 -12.60 30.16 -37.21
N VAL A 24 -13.55 29.32 -36.80
CA VAL A 24 -13.78 29.03 -35.39
C VAL A 24 -12.50 28.38 -34.88
N ARG A 25 -11.64 29.17 -34.24
CA ARG A 25 -10.64 28.61 -33.34
C ARG A 25 -11.43 27.95 -32.22
N ALA A 26 -11.49 26.62 -32.24
CA ALA A 26 -11.75 25.85 -31.03
C ALA A 26 -10.80 26.41 -29.97
N ALA A 27 -11.36 26.92 -28.88
CA ALA A 27 -10.57 27.24 -27.73
C ALA A 27 -9.93 25.92 -27.27
N ASP A 28 -8.62 25.77 -27.45
CA ASP A 28 -7.83 24.82 -26.69
C ASP A 28 -8.05 25.16 -25.22
N SER A 29 -9.04 24.54 -24.59
CA SER A 29 -9.07 24.44 -23.15
C SER A 29 -7.81 23.67 -22.79
N ALA A 30 -6.86 24.33 -22.13
CA ALA A 30 -5.66 23.67 -21.63
C ALA A 30 -6.08 22.36 -20.94
N THR A 31 -5.71 21.23 -21.53
CA THR A 31 -6.07 19.91 -21.01
C THR A 31 -5.44 19.76 -19.64
N GLY A 32 -6.23 19.31 -18.66
CA GLY A 32 -5.71 19.07 -17.33
C GLY A 32 -4.65 17.97 -17.33
N LYS A 33 -3.85 17.91 -16.26
CA LYS A 33 -2.86 16.85 -16.05
C LYS A 33 -3.06 16.23 -14.67
N PHE A 34 -2.57 15.00 -14.53
CA PHE A 34 -2.43 14.31 -13.26
C PHE A 34 -0.94 14.09 -12.99
N ASP A 35 -0.41 14.76 -11.96
CA ASP A 35 0.92 14.48 -11.45
C ASP A 35 0.81 13.35 -10.42
N LEU A 36 1.28 12.18 -10.81
CA LEU A 36 1.09 10.93 -10.09
C LEU A 36 2.43 10.44 -9.55
N THR A 37 2.39 9.79 -8.40
CA THR A 37 3.48 8.95 -7.89
C THR A 37 2.99 7.52 -7.87
N LEU A 38 3.39 6.76 -8.88
CA LEU A 38 3.03 5.37 -9.03
C LEU A 38 3.85 4.54 -8.03
N ARG A 39 3.18 3.58 -7.39
CA ARG A 39 3.80 2.62 -6.47
C ARG A 39 3.77 1.23 -7.08
N LYS A 40 4.90 0.53 -7.08
CA LYS A 40 4.99 -0.89 -7.44
C LYS A 40 5.91 -1.65 -6.49
N GLN A 41 5.90 -2.97 -6.57
CA GLN A 41 6.78 -3.82 -5.80
C GLN A 41 7.71 -4.62 -6.72
N THR A 42 9.02 -4.49 -6.51
CA THR A 42 10.04 -5.18 -7.31
C THR A 42 10.85 -6.11 -6.43
N GLU A 43 11.18 -7.30 -6.91
CA GLU A 43 12.01 -8.24 -6.15
C GLU A 43 13.34 -7.58 -5.72
N THR A 44 13.78 -7.82 -4.48
CA THR A 44 15.05 -7.27 -3.97
C THR A 44 16.26 -7.86 -4.70
N ALA A 45 16.13 -9.12 -5.08
CA ALA A 45 17.01 -9.85 -5.99
C ALA A 45 16.20 -10.94 -6.69
N ALA A 46 16.63 -11.35 -7.88
CA ALA A 46 15.94 -12.38 -8.65
C ALA A 46 15.75 -13.68 -7.84
N GLY A 47 14.50 -14.12 -7.70
CA GLY A 47 14.15 -15.34 -6.98
C GLY A 47 14.22 -15.24 -5.45
N SER A 48 14.41 -14.04 -4.90
CA SER A 48 14.51 -13.85 -3.45
C SER A 48 13.19 -14.00 -2.71
N GLY A 49 12.05 -13.87 -3.40
CA GLY A 49 10.72 -13.81 -2.77
C GLY A 49 10.47 -12.58 -1.88
N ARG A 50 11.42 -11.65 -1.82
CA ARG A 50 11.36 -10.39 -1.08
C ARG A 50 11.19 -9.24 -2.05
N PHE A 51 10.52 -8.17 -1.64
CA PHE A 51 10.20 -7.06 -2.53
C PHE A 51 10.50 -5.69 -1.90
N HIS A 52 11.08 -4.79 -2.69
CA HIS A 52 11.12 -3.37 -2.40
C HIS A 52 9.84 -2.70 -2.90
N THR A 53 9.30 -1.78 -2.09
CA THR A 53 8.34 -0.80 -2.58
C THR A 53 9.10 0.31 -3.28
N VAL A 54 8.78 0.57 -4.55
CA VAL A 54 9.44 1.60 -5.35
C VAL A 54 8.41 2.55 -5.93
N HIS A 55 8.81 3.81 -6.06
CA HIS A 55 7.97 4.90 -6.52
C HIS A 55 8.51 5.49 -7.82
N SER A 56 7.63 5.81 -8.77
CA SER A 56 7.98 6.52 -9.99
C SER A 56 7.04 7.71 -10.22
N PRO A 57 7.56 8.95 -10.31
CA PRO A 57 6.76 10.09 -10.68
C PRO A 57 6.39 10.04 -12.16
N GLU A 58 5.13 10.29 -12.48
CA GLU A 58 4.61 10.37 -13.84
C GLU A 58 3.62 11.53 -13.97
N THR A 59 3.51 12.10 -15.17
CA THR A 59 2.51 13.12 -15.48
C THR A 59 1.65 12.62 -16.63
N TRP A 60 0.36 12.41 -16.38
CA TRP A 60 -0.60 11.92 -17.37
C TRP A 60 -1.49 13.05 -17.88
N ALA A 61 -1.70 13.12 -19.19
CA ALA A 61 -2.67 14.04 -19.77
C ALA A 61 -4.09 13.54 -19.48
N ALA A 62 -4.95 14.39 -18.92
CA ALA A 62 -6.27 13.97 -18.48
C ALA A 62 -7.14 13.51 -19.65
N ASN A 63 -7.07 14.16 -20.81
CA ASN A 63 -7.81 13.79 -22.02
C ASN A 63 -7.38 12.43 -22.62
N GLU A 64 -6.18 11.96 -22.31
CA GLU A 64 -5.65 10.64 -22.71
C GLU A 64 -5.82 9.59 -21.57
N THR A 65 -6.63 9.92 -20.56
CA THR A 65 -6.85 9.09 -19.37
C THR A 65 -8.33 8.72 -19.21
N ALA A 66 -8.60 7.45 -18.92
CA ALA A 66 -9.90 6.98 -18.45
C ALA A 66 -9.86 6.60 -16.96
N ILE A 67 -10.96 6.86 -16.25
CA ILE A 67 -11.27 6.19 -14.99
C ILE A 67 -12.41 5.21 -15.23
N ILE A 68 -12.17 3.93 -14.95
CA ILE A 68 -13.21 2.90 -15.01
C ILE A 68 -13.66 2.56 -13.59
N VAL A 69 -14.96 2.75 -13.34
CA VAL A 69 -15.63 2.46 -12.08
C VAL A 69 -16.19 1.04 -12.12
N CYS A 70 -15.51 0.11 -11.47
CA CYS A 70 -15.86 -1.30 -11.46
C CYS A 70 -16.89 -1.60 -10.37
N ASP A 71 -18.08 -2.08 -10.77
CA ASP A 71 -19.00 -2.85 -9.91
C ASP A 71 -19.35 -2.19 -8.55
N MET A 72 -19.41 -0.86 -8.51
CA MET A 72 -19.87 -0.09 -7.34
C MET A 72 -21.39 -0.18 -7.18
N TRP A 73 -21.89 -1.38 -6.93
CA TRP A 73 -23.31 -1.70 -6.87
C TRP A 73 -24.06 -0.96 -5.75
N ASP A 74 -25.38 -0.85 -5.91
CA ASP A 74 -26.28 -0.26 -4.92
C ASP A 74 -26.39 -1.10 -3.63
N LEU A 75 -26.38 -2.43 -3.74
CA LEU A 75 -26.38 -3.36 -2.61
C LEU A 75 -25.59 -4.63 -2.94
N HIS A 76 -25.11 -5.32 -1.91
CA HIS A 76 -24.40 -6.59 -2.02
C HIS A 76 -24.98 -7.66 -1.07
N HIS A 77 -24.74 -8.95 -1.36
CA HIS A 77 -25.22 -10.04 -0.50
C HIS A 77 -24.56 -10.01 0.88
N CYS A 78 -23.30 -9.58 0.93
CA CYS A 78 -22.57 -9.23 2.14
C CYS A 78 -22.95 -7.81 2.61
N LEU A 79 -23.43 -7.69 3.84
CA LEU A 79 -23.82 -6.42 4.47
C LEU A 79 -22.59 -5.54 4.71
N ASN A 80 -21.48 -6.13 5.15
CA ASN A 80 -20.23 -5.41 5.37
C ASN A 80 -19.64 -4.87 4.05
N ALA A 81 -19.72 -5.62 2.95
CA ALA A 81 -19.39 -5.11 1.61
C ALA A 81 -20.30 -3.94 1.20
N THR A 82 -21.60 -4.01 1.49
CA THR A 82 -22.54 -2.89 1.25
C THR A 82 -22.13 -1.64 2.05
N ARG A 83 -21.78 -1.81 3.33
CA ARG A 83 -21.32 -0.71 4.21
C ARG A 83 -20.03 -0.09 3.71
N ARG A 84 -19.03 -0.90 3.33
CA ARG A 84 -17.75 -0.43 2.77
C ARG A 84 -17.93 0.28 1.43
N GLY A 85 -18.76 -0.25 0.54
CA GLY A 85 -19.10 0.40 -0.73
C GLY A 85 -19.73 1.79 -0.53
N ALA A 86 -20.64 1.92 0.43
CA ALA A 86 -21.24 3.20 0.80
C ALA A 86 -20.23 4.19 1.40
N GLU A 87 -19.20 3.70 2.11
CA GLU A 87 -18.15 4.56 2.67
C GLU A 87 -17.15 5.05 1.61
N LEU A 88 -16.82 4.21 0.61
CA LEU A 88 -15.95 4.57 -0.51
C LEU A 88 -16.60 5.62 -1.43
N ALA A 89 -17.90 5.48 -1.68
CA ALA A 89 -18.59 6.18 -2.76
C ALA A 89 -18.49 7.72 -2.70
N PRO A 90 -18.65 8.40 -1.56
CA PRO A 90 -18.56 9.87 -1.52
C PRO A 90 -17.21 10.42 -1.95
N ARG A 91 -16.11 9.77 -1.55
CA ARG A 91 -14.77 10.19 -1.94
C ARG A 91 -14.47 9.81 -3.38
N MET A 92 -14.93 8.64 -3.81
CA MET A 92 -14.84 8.23 -5.21
C MET A 92 -15.57 9.22 -6.12
N ASP A 93 -16.76 9.68 -5.76
CA ASP A 93 -17.49 10.71 -6.51
C ASP A 93 -16.71 12.03 -6.63
N GLN A 94 -15.97 12.44 -5.58
CA GLN A 94 -15.05 13.59 -5.65
C GLN A 94 -13.94 13.36 -6.68
N VAL A 95 -13.32 12.18 -6.67
CA VAL A 95 -12.31 11.79 -7.67
C VAL A 95 -12.89 11.89 -9.09
N LEU A 96 -14.08 11.32 -9.32
CA LEU A 96 -14.71 11.32 -10.63
C LEU A 96 -15.05 12.74 -11.10
N LYS A 97 -15.55 13.60 -10.21
CA LYS A 97 -15.85 15.02 -10.52
C LYS A 97 -14.59 15.79 -10.90
N GLU A 98 -13.53 15.65 -10.12
CA GLU A 98 -12.24 16.31 -10.39
C GLU A 98 -11.62 15.82 -11.70
N ALA A 99 -11.63 14.49 -11.92
CA ALA A 99 -11.11 13.89 -13.14
C ALA A 99 -11.89 14.38 -14.38
N ARG A 100 -13.22 14.43 -14.32
CA ARG A 100 -14.07 15.01 -15.37
C ARG A 100 -13.75 16.47 -15.64
N GLN A 101 -13.60 17.27 -14.59
CA GLN A 101 -13.29 18.69 -14.72
C GLN A 101 -11.95 18.91 -15.44
N ARG A 102 -10.97 18.03 -15.24
CA ARG A 102 -9.67 18.08 -15.92
C ARG A 102 -9.69 17.50 -17.34
N GLY A 103 -10.75 16.81 -17.74
CA GLY A 103 -10.95 16.28 -19.09
C GLY A 103 -10.82 14.77 -19.23
N ALA A 104 -10.73 14.02 -18.13
CA ALA A 104 -10.68 12.56 -18.18
C ALA A 104 -12.03 11.94 -18.57
N THR A 105 -11.95 10.79 -19.24
CA THR A 105 -13.13 10.00 -19.60
C THR A 105 -13.55 9.12 -18.43
N ILE A 106 -14.81 9.17 -18.03
CA ILE A 106 -15.35 8.26 -16.99
C ILE A 106 -16.18 7.17 -17.64
N ILE A 107 -15.92 5.94 -17.23
CA ILE A 107 -16.64 4.75 -17.68
C ILE A 107 -17.18 4.02 -16.45
N HIS A 108 -18.49 4.01 -16.28
CA HIS A 108 -19.17 3.24 -15.25
C HIS A 108 -19.42 1.81 -15.75
N ALA A 109 -18.95 0.82 -14.99
CA ALA A 109 -19.11 -0.59 -15.33
C ALA A 109 -19.84 -1.35 -14.22
N PRO A 110 -21.16 -1.11 -14.03
CA PRO A 110 -21.96 -1.82 -13.04
C PRO A 110 -22.42 -3.16 -13.60
N SER A 111 -21.56 -4.17 -13.54
CA SER A 111 -21.82 -5.48 -14.15
C SER A 111 -23.11 -6.09 -13.64
N SER A 112 -23.82 -6.79 -14.54
CA SER A 112 -25.11 -7.42 -14.24
C SER A 112 -26.25 -6.45 -13.88
N CYS A 113 -26.04 -5.13 -14.06
CA CYS A 113 -27.05 -4.11 -13.81
C CYS A 113 -27.47 -3.33 -15.07
N MET A 114 -27.08 -3.80 -16.26
CA MET A 114 -27.20 -3.01 -17.49
C MET A 114 -28.64 -2.68 -17.91
N GLU A 115 -29.62 -3.49 -17.51
CA GLU A 115 -31.03 -3.25 -17.77
C GLU A 115 -31.51 -1.91 -17.20
N ALA A 116 -31.04 -1.53 -16.00
CA ALA A 116 -31.39 -0.26 -15.37
C ALA A 116 -30.92 0.97 -16.17
N TYR A 117 -29.97 0.79 -17.09
CA TYR A 117 -29.35 1.85 -17.87
C TYR A 117 -29.70 1.79 -19.36
N ALA A 118 -30.59 0.89 -19.81
CA ALA A 118 -30.89 0.70 -21.23
C ALA A 118 -31.20 2.01 -21.97
N GLU A 119 -31.95 2.91 -21.32
CA GLU A 119 -32.34 4.20 -21.90
C GLU A 119 -31.42 5.37 -21.52
N HIS A 120 -30.45 5.15 -20.64
CA HIS A 120 -29.57 6.19 -20.11
C HIS A 120 -28.66 6.76 -21.22
N PRO A 121 -28.48 8.09 -21.34
CA PRO A 121 -27.64 8.70 -22.37
C PRO A 121 -26.22 8.14 -22.43
N ALA A 122 -25.56 8.00 -21.27
CA ALA A 122 -24.22 7.41 -21.17
C ALA A 122 -24.15 5.93 -21.64
N ARG A 123 -25.22 5.15 -21.49
CA ARG A 123 -25.29 3.78 -22.04
C ARG A 123 -25.43 3.80 -23.56
N LYS A 124 -26.34 4.62 -24.08
CA LYS A 124 -26.52 4.82 -25.53
C LYS A 124 -25.24 5.29 -26.19
N ARG A 125 -24.50 6.20 -25.53
CA ARG A 125 -23.19 6.66 -25.98
C ARG A 125 -22.18 5.52 -26.11
N ALA A 126 -22.13 4.60 -25.15
CA ALA A 126 -21.27 3.42 -25.23
C ALA A 126 -21.65 2.52 -26.42
N GLN A 127 -22.95 2.24 -26.60
CA GLN A 127 -23.43 1.41 -27.72
C GLN A 127 -23.20 2.05 -29.10
N GLN A 128 -23.24 3.37 -29.18
CA GLN A 128 -22.98 4.14 -30.41
C GLN A 128 -21.49 4.29 -30.71
N THR A 129 -20.61 3.92 -29.79
CA THR A 129 -19.17 3.99 -30.02
C THR A 129 -18.78 2.99 -31.11
N PRO A 130 -18.13 3.42 -32.20
CA PRO A 130 -17.73 2.52 -33.26
C PRO A 130 -16.81 1.42 -32.71
N ARG A 131 -17.16 0.17 -32.99
CA ARG A 131 -16.36 -1.00 -32.59
C ARG A 131 -14.92 -0.84 -33.09
N SER A 132 -13.96 -1.03 -32.20
CA SER A 132 -12.54 -0.96 -32.56
C SER A 132 -12.19 -2.03 -33.60
N LEU A 133 -11.39 -1.65 -34.59
CA LEU A 133 -10.80 -2.57 -35.58
C LEU A 133 -9.63 -3.36 -34.98
N LYS A 134 -9.17 -2.98 -33.79
CA LYS A 134 -8.01 -3.55 -33.08
C LYS A 134 -8.42 -4.13 -31.72
N LEU A 135 -9.49 -4.92 -31.69
CA LEU A 135 -9.88 -5.61 -30.46
C LEU A 135 -8.84 -6.68 -30.08
N PRO A 136 -8.26 -6.64 -28.87
CA PRO A 136 -7.38 -7.69 -28.43
C PRO A 136 -8.12 -9.02 -28.31
N THR A 137 -7.40 -10.11 -28.54
CA THR A 137 -7.94 -11.46 -28.36
C THR A 137 -8.47 -11.62 -26.93
N ASP A 138 -9.68 -12.17 -26.83
CA ASP A 138 -10.37 -12.44 -25.56
C ASP A 138 -10.66 -11.21 -24.69
N ILE A 139 -10.61 -9.98 -25.22
CA ILE A 139 -10.91 -8.76 -24.44
C ILE A 139 -12.32 -8.78 -23.83
N GLY A 140 -13.27 -9.48 -24.45
CA GLY A 140 -14.64 -9.66 -23.93
C GLY A 140 -14.79 -10.74 -22.84
N LYS A 141 -13.72 -11.44 -22.44
CA LYS A 141 -13.78 -12.57 -21.51
C LYS A 141 -13.21 -12.21 -20.13
N TRP A 142 -13.63 -12.95 -19.11
CA TRP A 142 -12.99 -12.90 -17.80
C TRP A 142 -11.53 -13.35 -17.88
N CYS A 143 -10.62 -12.61 -17.26
CA CYS A 143 -9.20 -12.93 -17.18
C CYS A 143 -8.83 -13.40 -15.77
N TYR A 144 -8.63 -14.71 -15.63
CA TYR A 144 -8.32 -15.33 -14.35
C TYR A 144 -6.89 -15.08 -13.87
N GLN A 145 -5.95 -14.94 -14.80
CA GLN A 145 -4.53 -14.78 -14.52
C GLN A 145 -3.79 -14.26 -15.75
N ILE A 146 -2.67 -13.57 -15.53
CA ILE A 146 -1.68 -13.22 -16.57
C ILE A 146 -0.32 -13.86 -16.26
N PRO A 147 0.57 -14.06 -17.26
CA PRO A 147 1.81 -14.82 -17.07
C PRO A 147 2.72 -14.31 -15.93
N SER A 148 2.74 -12.99 -15.69
CA SER A 148 3.52 -12.40 -14.60
C SER A 148 3.05 -12.84 -13.20
N GLU A 149 1.77 -13.19 -13.04
CA GLU A 149 1.21 -13.68 -11.78
C GLU A 149 1.58 -15.15 -11.50
N GLU A 150 2.01 -15.93 -12.50
CA GLU A 150 2.41 -17.34 -12.31
C GLU A 150 3.63 -17.50 -11.39
N ARG A 151 4.39 -16.41 -11.20
CA ARG A 151 5.55 -16.34 -10.30
C ARG A 151 5.18 -16.20 -8.82
N GLY A 152 3.94 -15.83 -8.53
CA GLY A 152 3.46 -15.56 -7.18
C GLY A 152 2.42 -16.57 -6.70
N ALA A 153 2.33 -16.75 -5.39
CA ALA A 153 1.17 -17.39 -4.78
C ALA A 153 0.06 -16.36 -4.58
N TYR A 154 -1.19 -16.77 -4.83
CA TYR A 154 -2.33 -15.91 -4.55
C TYR A 154 -2.49 -15.72 -3.03
N PRO A 155 -2.67 -14.49 -2.52
CA PRO A 155 -2.31 -14.19 -1.13
C PRO A 155 -3.43 -14.45 -0.11
N ILE A 156 -4.66 -14.69 -0.56
CA ILE A 156 -5.82 -14.97 0.31
C ILE A 156 -6.59 -16.18 -0.20
N ASP A 157 -7.24 -16.89 0.72
CA ASP A 157 -8.25 -17.88 0.39
C ASP A 157 -9.62 -17.19 0.28
N GLN A 158 -10.20 -17.23 -0.91
CA GLN A 158 -11.51 -16.66 -1.24
C GLN A 158 -12.51 -17.73 -1.69
N SER A 159 -12.23 -19.01 -1.41
CA SER A 159 -13.01 -20.15 -1.90
C SER A 159 -14.46 -20.19 -1.38
N ASN A 160 -14.73 -19.57 -0.23
CA ASN A 160 -16.08 -19.42 0.33
C ASN A 160 -16.84 -18.18 -0.16
N GLY A 161 -16.25 -17.39 -1.08
CA GLY A 161 -16.83 -16.14 -1.59
C GLY A 161 -16.42 -14.89 -0.80
N GLY A 162 -15.72 -15.03 0.33
CA GLY A 162 -15.14 -13.91 1.09
C GLY A 162 -16.14 -13.12 1.94
N GLU A 163 -17.27 -13.74 2.31
CA GLU A 163 -18.29 -13.17 3.19
C GLU A 163 -17.72 -12.94 4.60
N ASP A 164 -17.75 -11.69 5.06
CA ASP A 164 -17.21 -11.27 6.36
C ASP A 164 -18.27 -10.76 7.34
N ASP A 165 -19.56 -10.95 7.04
CA ASP A 165 -20.65 -10.70 7.97
C ASP A 165 -20.64 -11.65 9.18
N ASP A 166 -21.10 -11.16 10.33
CA ASP A 166 -21.57 -12.05 11.39
C ASP A 166 -22.74 -12.91 10.86
N PRO A 167 -22.75 -14.24 11.07
CA PRO A 167 -23.79 -15.11 10.51
C PRO A 167 -25.22 -14.71 10.88
N ALA A 168 -25.45 -14.15 12.07
CA ALA A 168 -26.77 -13.70 12.48
C ALA A 168 -27.15 -12.35 11.85
N GLU A 169 -26.18 -11.45 11.63
CA GLU A 169 -26.40 -10.25 10.81
C GLU A 169 -26.69 -10.61 9.36
N HIS A 170 -25.92 -11.52 8.77
CA HIS A 170 -26.12 -11.99 7.39
C HIS A 170 -27.53 -12.57 7.18
N ALA A 171 -27.99 -13.43 8.10
CA ALA A 171 -29.33 -14.01 8.02
C ALA A 171 -30.45 -12.96 8.14
N LYS A 172 -30.25 -11.88 8.91
CA LYS A 172 -31.19 -10.75 8.99
C LYS A 172 -31.15 -9.92 7.71
N TRP A 173 -29.96 -9.68 7.17
CA TRP A 173 -29.76 -8.94 5.94
C TRP A 173 -30.42 -9.63 4.74
N ALA A 174 -30.27 -10.95 4.63
CA ALA A 174 -30.94 -11.73 3.59
C ALA A 174 -32.47 -11.56 3.61
N LYS A 175 -33.11 -11.62 4.79
CA LYS A 175 -34.56 -11.37 4.93
C LYS A 175 -34.95 -9.94 4.59
N GLN A 176 -34.09 -8.97 4.92
CA GLN A 176 -34.31 -7.58 4.55
C GLN A 176 -34.26 -7.40 3.03
N LEU A 177 -33.31 -8.02 2.34
CA LEU A 177 -33.24 -8.03 0.88
C LEU A 177 -34.49 -8.65 0.24
N GLU A 178 -34.98 -9.77 0.76
CA GLU A 178 -36.23 -10.39 0.29
C GLU A 178 -37.42 -9.43 0.45
N SER A 179 -37.52 -8.74 1.60
CA SER A 179 -38.58 -7.76 1.84
C SER A 179 -38.55 -6.57 0.88
N MET A 180 -37.38 -6.27 0.30
CA MET A 180 -37.19 -5.26 -0.75
C MET A 180 -37.45 -5.79 -2.17
N GLY A 181 -37.87 -7.06 -2.32
CA GLY A 181 -38.03 -7.70 -3.62
C GLY A 181 -36.70 -7.89 -4.35
N ARG A 182 -35.63 -8.18 -3.61
CA ARG A 182 -34.28 -8.46 -4.15
C ARG A 182 -33.90 -9.92 -3.88
N ASN A 183 -33.08 -10.47 -4.77
CA ASN A 183 -32.49 -11.80 -4.60
C ASN A 183 -31.34 -11.71 -3.58
N PRO A 184 -31.40 -12.39 -2.42
CA PRO A 184 -30.34 -12.29 -1.41
C PRO A 184 -28.95 -12.71 -1.90
N ARG A 185 -28.84 -13.53 -2.94
CA ARG A 185 -27.55 -13.97 -3.49
C ARG A 185 -26.93 -13.00 -4.50
N ALA A 186 -27.77 -12.15 -5.09
CA ALA A 186 -27.37 -11.16 -6.09
C ALA A 186 -28.33 -9.97 -6.03
N PRO A 187 -28.26 -9.16 -4.96
CA PRO A 187 -29.28 -8.14 -4.71
C PRO A 187 -29.12 -6.89 -5.55
N TRP A 188 -27.96 -6.67 -6.18
CA TRP A 188 -27.66 -5.48 -6.96
C TRP A 188 -28.60 -5.32 -8.16
N LYS A 189 -29.01 -4.08 -8.41
CA LYS A 189 -29.84 -3.69 -9.57
C LYS A 189 -29.26 -2.52 -10.36
N SER A 190 -28.39 -1.73 -9.73
CA SER A 190 -27.73 -0.58 -10.33
C SER A 190 -26.39 -0.32 -9.66
N GLN A 191 -25.62 0.64 -10.17
CA GLN A 191 -24.60 1.33 -9.38
C GLN A 191 -25.26 2.08 -8.20
N THR A 192 -24.52 2.29 -7.12
CA THR A 192 -24.93 3.19 -6.03
C THR A 192 -25.24 4.59 -6.55
N ASP A 193 -26.30 5.20 -6.02
CA ASP A 193 -26.75 6.56 -6.37
C ASP A 193 -25.83 7.66 -5.80
N LEU A 194 -24.96 7.28 -4.84
CA LEU A 194 -23.89 8.13 -4.31
C LEU A 194 -22.81 8.51 -5.35
N LEU A 195 -22.75 7.81 -6.48
CA LEU A 195 -21.84 8.14 -7.59
C LEU A 195 -22.60 8.86 -8.70
N THR A 196 -22.21 10.11 -8.96
CA THR A 196 -22.79 10.90 -10.05
C THR A 196 -22.38 10.31 -11.40
N ILE A 197 -23.34 9.95 -12.24
CA ILE A 197 -23.13 9.63 -13.66
C ILE A 197 -23.53 10.84 -14.50
N ASP A 198 -22.58 11.44 -15.20
CA ASP A 198 -22.81 12.59 -16.07
C ASP A 198 -23.23 12.13 -17.49
N ASP A 199 -23.99 12.95 -18.22
CA ASP A 199 -24.39 12.63 -19.59
C ASP A 199 -23.21 12.49 -20.57
N ARG A 200 -22.05 13.03 -20.20
CA ARG A 200 -20.78 12.92 -20.94
C ARG A 200 -20.05 11.60 -20.71
N ASP A 201 -20.42 10.86 -19.67
CA ASP A 201 -19.79 9.61 -19.27
C ASP A 201 -20.23 8.44 -20.18
N TYR A 202 -19.67 7.27 -19.92
CA TYR A 202 -20.07 6.00 -20.53
C TYR A 202 -20.58 5.03 -19.48
N ILE A 203 -21.51 4.16 -19.88
CA ILE A 203 -21.91 3.01 -19.06
C ILE A 203 -21.81 1.74 -19.90
N SER A 204 -20.97 0.79 -19.49
CA SER A 204 -20.87 -0.54 -20.08
C SER A 204 -20.17 -1.50 -19.12
N ASP A 205 -20.59 -2.77 -19.08
CA ASP A 205 -19.84 -3.86 -18.46
C ASP A 205 -19.20 -4.81 -19.51
N ASN A 206 -19.28 -4.43 -20.79
CA ASN A 206 -18.77 -5.21 -21.91
C ASN A 206 -17.33 -4.78 -22.27
N GLY A 207 -16.38 -5.71 -22.20
CA GLY A 207 -14.97 -5.42 -22.46
C GLY A 207 -14.67 -4.95 -23.89
N GLU A 208 -15.41 -5.40 -24.90
CA GLU A 208 -15.21 -4.94 -26.29
C GLU A 208 -15.70 -3.51 -26.50
N GLU A 209 -16.84 -3.15 -25.88
CA GLU A 209 -17.36 -1.78 -25.93
C GLU A 209 -16.43 -0.83 -25.17
N ILE A 210 -16.00 -1.20 -23.97
CA ILE A 210 -15.05 -0.39 -23.19
C ILE A 210 -13.75 -0.21 -23.96
N TRP A 211 -13.16 -1.28 -24.50
CA TRP A 211 -11.95 -1.16 -25.32
C TRP A 211 -12.16 -0.25 -26.53
N SER A 212 -13.32 -0.35 -27.19
CA SER A 212 -13.67 0.53 -28.30
C SER A 212 -13.76 1.99 -27.88
N ILE A 213 -14.30 2.28 -26.69
CA ILE A 213 -14.29 3.64 -26.12
C ILE A 213 -12.86 4.14 -25.92
N LEU A 214 -11.98 3.32 -25.34
CA LEU A 214 -10.59 3.70 -25.11
C LEU A 214 -9.88 4.03 -26.44
N GLU A 215 -10.03 3.18 -27.46
CA GLU A 215 -9.38 3.40 -28.76
C GLU A 215 -9.95 4.62 -29.51
N GLN A 216 -11.27 4.83 -29.52
CA GLN A 216 -11.89 5.97 -30.22
C GLN A 216 -11.59 7.32 -29.54
N ARG A 217 -11.26 7.29 -28.25
CA ARG A 217 -10.86 8.46 -27.47
C ARG A 217 -9.34 8.64 -27.39
N GLU A 218 -8.56 7.79 -28.06
CA GLU A 218 -7.09 7.79 -28.00
C GLU A 218 -6.56 7.72 -26.55
N ILE A 219 -7.20 6.88 -25.73
CA ILE A 219 -6.86 6.71 -24.31
C ILE A 219 -5.88 5.56 -24.16
N ASP A 220 -4.71 5.87 -23.62
CA ASP A 220 -3.69 4.89 -23.27
C ASP A 220 -3.57 4.68 -21.75
N ASN A 221 -3.94 5.69 -20.95
CA ASN A 221 -3.85 5.65 -19.51
C ASN A 221 -5.19 5.23 -18.89
N VAL A 222 -5.17 4.24 -18.00
CA VAL A 222 -6.38 3.71 -17.35
C VAL A 222 -6.19 3.68 -15.84
N ILE A 223 -7.07 4.35 -15.12
CA ILE A 223 -7.18 4.25 -13.66
C ILE A 223 -8.38 3.36 -13.36
N LEU A 224 -8.16 2.21 -12.73
CA LEU A 224 -9.22 1.33 -12.27
C LEU A 224 -9.49 1.59 -10.78
N LEU A 225 -10.77 1.69 -10.41
CA LEU A 225 -11.23 1.78 -9.03
C LEU A 225 -12.57 1.04 -8.87
N GLY A 226 -13.04 0.85 -7.64
CA GLY A 226 -14.26 0.11 -7.35
C GLY A 226 -14.00 -1.26 -6.72
N VAL A 227 -14.96 -2.16 -6.82
CA VAL A 227 -15.01 -3.40 -6.00
C VAL A 227 -15.41 -4.61 -6.85
N HIS A 228 -15.09 -5.85 -6.49
CA HIS A 228 -14.14 -6.27 -5.45
C HIS A 228 -12.75 -6.50 -6.07
N THR A 229 -11.69 -6.03 -5.40
CA THR A 229 -10.31 -5.97 -5.92
C THR A 229 -9.84 -7.35 -6.41
N ASN A 230 -10.04 -8.37 -5.57
CA ASN A 230 -9.65 -9.77 -5.78
C ASN A 230 -10.52 -10.54 -6.80
N MET A 231 -11.58 -9.91 -7.31
CA MET A 231 -12.52 -10.52 -8.24
C MET A 231 -12.69 -9.62 -9.46
N CYS A 232 -13.69 -8.72 -9.42
CA CYS A 232 -14.15 -7.98 -10.59
C CYS A 232 -13.09 -7.01 -11.12
N VAL A 233 -12.48 -6.24 -10.22
CA VAL A 233 -11.44 -5.24 -10.56
C VAL A 233 -10.25 -5.92 -11.24
N LEU A 234 -9.81 -7.08 -10.77
CA LEU A 234 -8.75 -7.85 -11.43
C LEU A 234 -9.20 -8.52 -12.73
N GLY A 235 -10.36 -9.19 -12.71
CA GLY A 235 -10.70 -10.25 -13.64
C GLY A 235 -11.79 -9.96 -14.66
N ARG A 236 -12.60 -8.89 -14.51
CA ARG A 236 -13.61 -8.55 -15.53
C ARG A 236 -12.96 -8.34 -16.91
N PRO A 237 -13.74 -8.43 -18.00
CA PRO A 237 -13.28 -8.11 -19.36
C PRO A 237 -12.57 -6.74 -19.49
N PHE A 238 -12.92 -5.80 -18.62
CA PHE A 238 -12.32 -4.46 -18.53
C PHE A 238 -11.37 -4.28 -17.32
N GLY A 239 -11.09 -5.36 -16.58
CA GLY A 239 -10.29 -5.34 -15.35
C GLY A 239 -8.79 -5.16 -15.57
N LEU A 240 -8.04 -5.03 -14.48
CA LEU A 240 -6.61 -4.74 -14.47
C LEU A 240 -5.80 -5.71 -15.34
N ARG A 241 -6.09 -7.01 -15.26
CA ARG A 241 -5.38 -8.04 -16.02
C ARG A 241 -5.55 -7.86 -17.53
N GLN A 242 -6.76 -7.53 -17.97
CA GLN A 242 -7.05 -7.28 -19.39
C GLN A 242 -6.37 -6.01 -19.88
N MET A 243 -6.38 -4.95 -19.07
CA MET A 243 -5.71 -3.69 -19.44
C MET A 243 -4.19 -3.87 -19.51
N ALA A 244 -3.59 -4.48 -18.48
CA ALA A 244 -2.15 -4.69 -18.40
C ALA A 244 -1.63 -5.59 -19.52
N ARG A 245 -2.26 -6.77 -19.74
CA ARG A 245 -1.78 -7.73 -20.75
C ARG A 245 -1.91 -7.23 -22.18
N ASN A 246 -2.81 -6.28 -22.43
CA ASN A 246 -3.05 -5.70 -23.75
C ASN A 246 -2.40 -4.32 -23.92
N GLY A 247 -1.47 -3.94 -23.04
CA GLY A 247 -0.56 -2.81 -23.25
C GLY A 247 -1.09 -1.44 -22.85
N LYS A 248 -2.23 -1.34 -22.14
CA LYS A 248 -2.65 -0.06 -21.55
C LYS A 248 -1.80 0.27 -20.34
N HIS A 249 -1.56 1.56 -20.13
CA HIS A 249 -0.88 2.08 -18.95
C HIS A 249 -1.89 2.11 -17.80
N VAL A 250 -2.06 0.95 -17.16
CA VAL A 250 -3.09 0.78 -16.13
C VAL A 250 -2.52 0.93 -14.73
N VAL A 251 -3.29 1.58 -13.86
CA VAL A 251 -3.04 1.63 -12.41
C VAL A 251 -4.31 1.30 -11.65
N LEU A 252 -4.17 0.69 -10.47
CA LEU A 252 -5.23 0.62 -9.47
C LEU A 252 -5.17 1.86 -8.57
N MET A 253 -6.30 2.51 -8.32
CA MET A 253 -6.42 3.47 -7.23
C MET A 253 -6.62 2.72 -5.91
N ARG A 254 -5.50 2.40 -5.23
CA ARG A 254 -5.45 1.40 -4.12
C ARG A 254 -6.27 1.77 -2.89
N ASP A 255 -6.59 3.05 -2.70
CA ASP A 255 -7.41 3.52 -1.58
C ASP A 255 -8.89 3.69 -1.95
N MET A 256 -9.27 3.45 -3.21
CA MET A 256 -10.65 3.46 -3.72
C MET A 256 -11.10 2.06 -4.16
N THR A 257 -10.78 1.06 -3.35
CA THR A 257 -11.14 -0.34 -3.61
C THR A 257 -11.39 -1.10 -2.31
N ASP A 258 -12.03 -2.26 -2.44
CA ASP A 258 -12.33 -3.19 -1.36
C ASP A 258 -12.30 -4.62 -1.89
N THR A 259 -11.99 -5.60 -1.05
CA THR A 259 -11.83 -7.02 -1.42
C THR A 259 -12.94 -7.85 -0.77
N MET A 260 -13.36 -8.96 -1.39
CA MET A 260 -14.14 -9.98 -0.68
C MET A 260 -13.18 -10.94 0.02
N TYR A 261 -13.08 -10.85 1.34
CA TYR A 261 -12.23 -11.69 2.15
C TYR A 261 -12.85 -11.92 3.54
N ASP A 262 -13.01 -13.20 3.88
CA ASP A 262 -13.44 -13.69 5.18
C ASP A 262 -12.22 -13.87 6.09
N PRO A 263 -12.10 -13.09 7.20
CA PRO A 263 -10.99 -13.20 8.16
C PRO A 263 -10.82 -14.58 8.82
N THR A 264 -11.82 -15.47 8.73
CA THR A 264 -11.73 -16.85 9.20
C THR A 264 -11.07 -17.80 8.20
N GLN A 265 -10.82 -17.34 6.97
CA GLN A 265 -10.05 -18.07 5.96
C GLN A 265 -8.59 -17.66 5.96
N LYS A 266 -7.72 -18.51 5.40
CA LYS A 266 -6.29 -18.22 5.29
C LYS A 266 -6.06 -16.87 4.56
N PRO A 267 -5.14 -16.02 5.03
CA PRO A 267 -4.13 -16.28 6.07
C PRO A 267 -4.54 -15.93 7.52
N PHE A 268 -5.84 -15.85 7.82
CA PHE A 268 -6.38 -15.53 9.15
C PHE A 268 -6.00 -14.13 9.65
N VAL A 269 -6.06 -13.14 8.75
CA VAL A 269 -5.73 -11.75 9.03
C VAL A 269 -6.99 -10.89 9.06
N SER A 270 -6.88 -9.62 9.46
CA SER A 270 -8.03 -8.71 9.36
C SER A 270 -8.48 -8.56 7.90
N HIS A 271 -9.74 -8.19 7.70
CA HIS A 271 -10.27 -7.91 6.37
C HIS A 271 -9.39 -6.92 5.59
N PHE A 272 -9.03 -5.80 6.23
CA PHE A 272 -8.20 -4.77 5.62
C PHE A 272 -6.78 -5.26 5.28
N THR A 273 -6.21 -6.17 6.08
CA THR A 273 -4.94 -6.82 5.75
C THR A 273 -5.09 -7.72 4.51
N GLY A 274 -6.23 -8.39 4.35
CA GLY A 274 -6.55 -9.12 3.12
C GLY A 274 -6.54 -8.22 1.88
N THR A 275 -7.14 -7.03 1.99
CA THR A 275 -7.08 -6.00 0.94
C THR A 275 -5.65 -5.54 0.66
N ASP A 276 -4.85 -5.25 1.70
CA ASP A 276 -3.44 -4.87 1.56
C ASP A 276 -2.62 -5.94 0.81
N LEU A 277 -2.88 -7.21 1.11
CA LEU A 277 -2.22 -8.36 0.47
C LEU A 277 -2.57 -8.48 -1.01
N ILE A 278 -3.84 -8.24 -1.39
CA ILE A 278 -4.25 -8.23 -2.80
C ILE A 278 -3.65 -7.03 -3.55
N VAL A 279 -3.62 -5.84 -2.93
CA VAL A 279 -2.93 -4.68 -3.49
C VAL A 279 -1.45 -4.98 -3.69
N SER A 280 -0.81 -5.62 -2.72
CA SER A 280 0.60 -6.02 -2.83
C SER A 280 0.82 -7.04 -3.97
N HIS A 281 -0.09 -8.01 -4.16
CA HIS A 281 -0.05 -8.93 -5.30
C HIS A 281 -0.16 -8.19 -6.64
N ILE A 282 -1.06 -7.22 -6.73
CA ILE A 282 -1.24 -6.37 -7.92
C ILE A 282 0.05 -5.58 -8.22
N GLU A 283 0.65 -4.96 -7.20
CA GLU A 283 1.87 -4.16 -7.32
C GLU A 283 3.10 -4.96 -7.76
N ARG A 284 3.13 -6.27 -7.46
CA ARG A 284 4.22 -7.16 -7.86
C ARG A 284 4.05 -7.67 -9.28
N TRP A 285 2.83 -8.01 -9.67
CA TRP A 285 2.59 -8.90 -10.80
C TRP A 285 1.68 -8.34 -11.88
N VAL A 286 0.88 -7.32 -11.59
CA VAL A 286 -0.15 -6.84 -12.54
C VAL A 286 0.16 -5.43 -13.00
N CYS A 287 0.17 -4.46 -12.10
CA CYS A 287 0.38 -3.06 -12.45
C CYS A 287 0.74 -2.20 -11.23
N PRO A 288 1.29 -0.99 -11.43
CA PRO A 288 1.46 -0.02 -10.35
C PRO A 288 0.13 0.48 -9.77
N THR A 289 0.20 1.21 -8.67
CA THR A 289 -0.97 1.80 -7.99
C THR A 289 -0.77 3.28 -7.66
N ILE A 290 -1.87 4.00 -7.51
CA ILE A 290 -1.93 5.40 -7.08
C ILE A 290 -2.97 5.56 -5.95
N THR A 291 -3.04 6.73 -5.33
CA THR A 291 -4.06 7.06 -4.33
C THR A 291 -4.90 8.26 -4.75
N SER A 292 -6.14 8.31 -4.25
CA SER A 292 -7.12 9.33 -4.61
C SER A 292 -6.67 10.75 -4.28
N ASP A 293 -5.90 10.95 -3.20
CA ASP A 293 -5.36 12.26 -2.80
C ASP A 293 -4.37 12.85 -3.82
N GLN A 294 -3.80 12.04 -4.70
CA GLN A 294 -2.98 12.55 -5.82
C GLN A 294 -3.83 13.30 -6.86
N LEU A 295 -5.14 13.00 -6.94
CA LEU A 295 -6.07 13.71 -7.83
C LEU A 295 -6.77 14.86 -7.11
N ILE A 296 -7.26 14.63 -5.89
CA ILE A 296 -8.15 15.57 -5.17
C ILE A 296 -7.48 16.29 -3.98
N GLY A 297 -6.22 16.00 -3.70
CA GLY A 297 -5.48 16.52 -2.54
C GLY A 297 -5.88 15.88 -1.21
N GLY A 298 -5.35 16.43 -0.11
CA GLY A 298 -5.67 16.01 1.24
C GLY A 298 -4.85 14.82 1.73
N ARG A 299 -5.52 13.79 2.27
CA ARG A 299 -4.90 12.55 2.78
C ARG A 299 -5.51 11.36 2.07
N THR A 300 -4.75 10.27 1.95
CA THR A 300 -5.23 8.96 1.48
C THR A 300 -6.49 8.52 2.23
N PHE A 301 -7.43 7.92 1.51
CA PHE A 301 -8.62 7.36 2.14
C PHE A 301 -8.27 6.24 3.12
N ARG A 302 -9.04 6.14 4.19
CA ARG A 302 -8.97 5.05 5.15
C ARG A 302 -10.36 4.80 5.70
N PHE A 303 -10.78 3.54 5.68
CA PHE A 303 -12.05 3.13 6.26
C PHE A 303 -12.11 3.51 7.75
N ALA A 304 -13.27 3.97 8.20
CA ALA A 304 -13.52 4.36 9.57
C ALA A 304 -13.24 3.20 10.53
N ASN A 305 -13.53 1.97 10.11
CA ASN A 305 -13.29 0.76 10.92
C ASN A 305 -11.85 0.21 10.79
N ASP A 306 -11.03 0.71 9.87
CA ASP A 306 -9.60 0.38 9.89
C ASP A 306 -8.90 1.27 10.94
N LYS A 307 -8.69 0.71 12.14
CA LYS A 307 -7.98 1.37 13.25
C LYS A 307 -6.56 0.83 13.48
N ARG A 308 -6.06 -0.03 12.59
CA ARG A 308 -4.77 -0.70 12.74
C ARG A 308 -3.60 0.30 12.77
N PRO A 309 -2.74 0.31 13.80
CA PRO A 309 -1.51 1.08 13.74
C PRO A 309 -0.61 0.56 12.61
N ARG A 310 0.17 1.45 11.99
CA ARG A 310 1.09 1.14 10.91
C ARG A 310 2.45 0.73 11.46
N VAL A 311 2.89 -0.48 11.16
CA VAL A 311 4.20 -1.00 11.57
C VAL A 311 5.09 -1.10 10.35
N LEU A 312 6.20 -0.36 10.34
CA LEU A 312 7.27 -0.60 9.37
C LEU A 312 8.30 -1.55 9.97
N ILE A 313 8.48 -2.68 9.31
CA ILE A 313 9.53 -3.65 9.61
C ILE A 313 10.72 -3.37 8.69
N VAL A 314 11.86 -2.98 9.27
CA VAL A 314 13.10 -2.73 8.53
C VAL A 314 14.08 -3.86 8.79
N SER A 315 14.41 -4.62 7.75
CA SER A 315 15.28 -5.80 7.83
C SER A 315 16.46 -5.68 6.88
N ALA A 316 17.65 -5.45 7.42
CA ALA A 316 18.86 -5.24 6.66
C ALA A 316 20.10 -5.76 7.41
N GLU A 317 20.04 -7.02 7.82
CA GLU A 317 21.12 -7.73 8.49
C GLU A 317 21.27 -9.12 7.86
N ASP A 318 22.50 -9.60 7.69
CA ASP A 318 22.77 -10.86 6.98
C ASP A 318 23.13 -12.02 7.94
N GLU A 319 23.03 -11.81 9.26
CA GLU A 319 23.58 -12.71 10.28
C GLU A 319 22.51 -13.66 10.85
N TYR A 320 21.30 -13.17 11.08
CA TYR A 320 20.20 -13.89 11.73
C TYR A 320 19.04 -14.19 10.79
N LYS A 321 19.15 -13.78 9.52
CA LYS A 321 18.16 -14.03 8.45
C LYS A 321 16.77 -13.52 8.80
N THR A 322 16.70 -12.37 9.47
CA THR A 322 15.42 -11.80 9.89
C THR A 322 14.52 -11.41 8.72
N GLU A 323 15.08 -11.29 7.50
CA GLU A 323 14.31 -11.18 6.27
C GLU A 323 13.45 -12.40 5.92
N GLU A 324 13.75 -13.58 6.47
CA GLU A 324 13.07 -14.85 6.23
C GLU A 324 12.08 -15.13 7.36
N THR A 325 12.37 -14.68 8.58
CA THR A 325 11.57 -14.99 9.78
C THR A 325 10.55 -13.92 10.14
N LEU A 326 10.86 -12.64 9.94
CA LEU A 326 9.92 -11.54 10.25
C LEU A 326 8.68 -11.54 9.36
N PRO A 327 8.74 -11.84 8.04
CA PRO A 327 7.53 -11.89 7.21
C PRO A 327 6.46 -12.90 7.67
N PRO A 328 6.76 -14.20 7.87
CA PRO A 328 5.75 -15.15 8.35
C PRO A 328 5.31 -14.85 9.80
N PHE A 329 6.21 -14.35 10.65
CA PHE A 329 5.85 -13.88 12.00
C PHE A 329 4.82 -12.75 11.93
N ALA A 330 5.10 -11.70 11.15
CA ALA A 330 4.21 -10.55 11.09
C ALA A 330 2.84 -10.89 10.50
N LEU A 331 2.80 -11.75 9.48
CA LEU A 331 1.53 -12.22 8.92
C LEU A 331 0.68 -12.94 9.98
N SER A 332 1.30 -13.86 10.73
CA SER A 332 0.59 -14.73 11.69
C SER A 332 0.23 -14.02 12.99
N HIS A 333 1.07 -13.11 13.47
CA HIS A 333 0.93 -12.51 14.81
C HIS A 333 0.53 -11.04 14.80
N LEU A 334 0.81 -10.29 13.72
CA LEU A 334 0.50 -8.87 13.63
C LEU A 334 -0.63 -8.57 12.62
N GLY A 335 -0.86 -9.43 11.64
CA GLY A 335 -1.80 -9.20 10.53
C GLY A 335 -3.27 -9.00 10.92
N LYS A 336 -3.68 -9.31 12.15
CA LYS A 336 -5.02 -8.99 12.66
C LYS A 336 -5.16 -7.58 13.22
N GLU A 337 -4.08 -7.01 13.75
CA GLU A 337 -4.11 -5.78 14.56
C GLU A 337 -3.35 -4.62 13.92
N PHE A 338 -2.42 -4.90 13.00
CA PHE A 338 -1.51 -3.92 12.44
C PHE A 338 -1.57 -3.92 10.91
N ALA A 339 -1.37 -2.73 10.34
CA ALA A 339 -1.04 -2.58 8.92
C ALA A 339 0.48 -2.68 8.81
N VAL A 340 0.99 -3.82 8.33
CA VAL A 340 2.43 -4.10 8.30
C VAL A 340 3.01 -3.85 6.91
N SER A 341 4.14 -3.14 6.86
CA SER A 341 4.94 -2.95 5.65
C SER A 341 6.40 -3.34 5.91
N PHE A 342 7.13 -3.69 4.85
CA PHE A 342 8.53 -4.10 4.92
C PHE A 342 9.42 -3.17 4.12
N ALA A 343 10.61 -2.89 4.66
CA ALA A 343 11.73 -2.32 3.93
C ALA A 343 12.96 -3.22 4.13
N PHE A 344 13.42 -3.84 3.05
CA PHE A 344 14.59 -4.70 3.06
C PHE A 344 15.84 -3.93 2.63
N GLY A 345 17.00 -4.34 3.11
CA GLY A 345 18.28 -3.87 2.57
C GLY A 345 18.42 -4.20 1.08
N ASP A 346 19.01 -3.28 0.32
CA ASP A 346 19.31 -3.52 -1.10
C ASP A 346 20.38 -4.62 -1.22
N ALA A 347 20.17 -5.55 -2.15
CA ALA A 347 21.06 -6.68 -2.38
C ALA A 347 22.40 -6.29 -3.04
N ASN A 348 22.43 -5.16 -3.75
CA ASN A 348 23.58 -4.67 -4.51
C ASN A 348 24.21 -3.43 -3.87
N GLU A 349 23.48 -2.69 -3.03
CA GLU A 349 23.97 -1.53 -2.29
C GLU A 349 23.80 -1.72 -0.78
N ARG A 350 24.87 -2.18 -0.11
CA ARG A 350 24.89 -2.50 1.33
C ARG A 350 24.34 -1.39 2.21
N ASN A 351 24.49 -0.13 1.83
CA ASN A 351 24.07 0.97 2.68
C ASN A 351 22.66 1.47 2.39
N SER A 352 22.00 0.98 1.33
CA SER A 352 20.65 1.40 0.96
C SER A 352 19.58 0.47 1.53
N ILE A 353 18.45 1.06 1.94
CA ILE A 353 17.22 0.38 2.33
C ILE A 353 16.05 1.03 1.57
N PRO A 354 15.77 0.61 0.31
CA PRO A 354 14.67 1.16 -0.46
C PRO A 354 13.31 0.95 0.22
N GLY A 355 12.51 2.02 0.31
CA GLY A 355 11.20 2.02 0.95
C GLY A 355 11.22 2.42 2.43
N ILE A 356 12.37 2.76 3.02
CA ILE A 356 12.46 3.20 4.42
C ILE A 356 11.75 4.53 4.69
N GLU A 357 11.52 5.34 3.66
CA GLU A 357 10.73 6.58 3.75
C GLU A 357 9.27 6.37 4.17
N GLN A 358 8.77 5.13 4.11
CA GLN A 358 7.48 4.75 4.69
C GLN A 358 7.37 5.05 6.21
N LEU A 359 8.50 5.32 6.88
CA LEU A 359 8.54 5.85 8.25
C LEU A 359 7.74 7.15 8.43
N ASP A 360 7.60 7.98 7.39
CA ASP A 360 6.81 9.21 7.46
C ASP A 360 5.34 8.92 7.81
N GLU A 361 4.85 7.73 7.44
CA GLU A 361 3.48 7.27 7.68
C GLU A 361 3.35 6.20 8.78
N ALA A 362 4.47 5.69 9.30
CA ALA A 362 4.47 4.61 10.30
C ALA A 362 4.15 5.11 11.71
N ASP A 363 3.54 4.25 12.52
CA ASP A 363 3.28 4.47 13.94
C ASP A 363 4.30 3.74 14.83
N VAL A 364 4.88 2.64 14.34
CA VAL A 364 5.90 1.83 15.04
C VAL A 364 6.99 1.40 14.05
N LEU A 365 8.25 1.49 14.47
CA LEU A 365 9.39 0.92 13.76
C LEU A 365 9.82 -0.38 14.45
N LEU A 366 9.78 -1.51 13.75
CA LEU A 366 10.47 -2.74 14.15
C LEU A 366 11.77 -2.84 13.35
N LEU A 367 12.91 -2.75 14.05
CA LEU A 367 14.23 -2.62 13.47
C LEU A 367 15.04 -3.90 13.64
N SER A 368 15.56 -4.43 12.53
CA SER A 368 16.56 -5.49 12.46
C SER A 368 17.61 -5.11 11.42
N VAL A 369 18.55 -4.26 11.82
CA VAL A 369 19.57 -3.69 10.91
C VAL A 369 20.93 -3.79 11.57
N ARG A 370 21.96 -4.11 10.78
CA ARG A 370 23.33 -4.29 11.27
C ARG A 370 24.33 -3.39 10.56
N ARG A 371 24.86 -2.40 11.29
CA ARG A 371 26.04 -1.60 10.91
C ARG A 371 25.97 -1.00 9.50
N ARG A 372 24.92 -0.26 9.17
CA ARG A 372 24.76 0.40 7.85
C ARG A 372 24.93 1.91 8.01
N ALA A 373 25.69 2.52 7.11
CA ALA A 373 25.75 3.97 6.97
C ALA A 373 24.74 4.35 5.90
N LEU A 374 23.55 4.83 6.27
CA LEU A 374 22.49 5.03 5.28
C LEU A 374 22.75 6.27 4.43
N PRO A 375 22.29 6.33 3.17
CA PRO A 375 22.16 7.59 2.43
C PRO A 375 21.52 8.68 3.29
N GLU A 376 21.96 9.93 3.15
CA GLU A 376 21.53 11.03 4.02
C GLU A 376 20.01 11.17 4.12
N SER A 377 19.28 10.99 3.00
CA SER A 377 17.82 11.05 2.95
C SER A 377 17.15 9.92 3.75
N GLN A 378 17.72 8.71 3.71
CA GLN A 378 17.23 7.55 4.47
C GLN A 378 17.51 7.70 5.96
N MET A 379 18.71 8.17 6.33
CA MET A 379 19.03 8.48 7.73
C MET A 379 18.13 9.61 8.27
N ALA A 380 17.83 10.62 7.45
CA ALA A 380 16.91 11.69 7.83
C ALA A 380 15.49 11.18 8.12
N ALA A 381 14.99 10.20 7.36
CA ALA A 381 13.70 9.56 7.65
C ALA A 381 13.69 8.84 9.01
N VAL A 382 14.77 8.10 9.32
CA VAL A 382 14.95 7.45 10.63
C VAL A 382 14.98 8.47 11.76
N ARG A 383 15.76 9.54 11.61
CA ARG A 383 15.84 10.63 12.60
C ARG A 383 14.49 11.29 12.83
N ARG A 384 13.79 11.70 11.76
CA ARG A 384 12.46 12.32 11.88
C ARG A 384 11.47 11.44 12.64
N PHE A 385 11.45 10.13 12.37
CA PHE A 385 10.57 9.20 13.08
C PHE A 385 10.86 9.16 14.59
N ILE A 386 12.14 9.00 14.95
CA ILE A 386 12.57 8.84 16.35
C ILE A 386 12.46 10.15 17.13
N GLU A 387 12.88 11.26 16.52
CA GLU A 387 12.84 12.60 17.10
C GLU A 387 11.40 13.11 17.28
N ALA A 388 10.43 12.59 16.51
CA ALA A 388 9.01 12.80 16.73
C ALA A 388 8.43 12.01 17.92
N GLY A 389 9.27 11.30 18.69
CA GLY A 389 8.84 10.52 19.85
C GLY A 389 8.14 9.21 19.51
N LYS A 390 8.20 8.76 18.24
CA LYS A 390 7.55 7.50 17.84
C LYS A 390 8.33 6.28 18.34
N PRO A 391 7.62 5.18 18.66
CA PRO A 391 8.21 4.03 19.33
C PRO A 391 9.05 3.13 18.42
N VAL A 392 10.11 2.54 18.99
CA VAL A 392 11.05 1.63 18.31
C VAL A 392 11.08 0.26 19.01
N VAL A 393 10.99 -0.82 18.24
CA VAL A 393 11.15 -2.20 18.68
C VAL A 393 12.40 -2.76 17.99
N GLY A 394 13.48 -2.96 18.73
CA GLY A 394 14.74 -3.50 18.19
C GLY A 394 14.95 -4.97 18.52
N ILE A 395 15.45 -5.75 17.57
CA ILE A 395 15.88 -7.13 17.79
C ILE A 395 17.35 -7.34 17.38
N ARG A 396 18.05 -8.27 18.04
CA ARG A 396 19.45 -8.63 17.76
C ARG A 396 20.34 -7.40 17.48
N THR A 397 20.75 -7.21 16.23
CA THR A 397 21.72 -6.19 15.80
C THR A 397 21.19 -4.76 15.81
N ALA A 398 19.90 -4.58 16.13
CA ALA A 398 19.25 -3.27 16.21
C ALA A 398 19.98 -2.28 17.15
N ASN A 399 20.62 -2.76 18.21
CA ASN A 399 21.41 -1.91 19.11
C ASN A 399 22.68 -1.33 18.48
N HIS A 400 23.08 -1.78 17.29
CA HIS A 400 24.22 -1.21 16.56
C HIS A 400 23.92 -1.08 15.05
N SER A 401 22.68 -0.70 14.72
CA SER A 401 22.21 -0.56 13.34
C SER A 401 22.99 0.44 12.51
N PHE A 402 23.33 1.59 13.08
CA PHE A 402 23.89 2.73 12.32
C PHE A 402 25.28 3.16 12.81
N SER A 403 25.96 2.27 13.53
CA SER A 403 27.35 2.44 13.96
C SER A 403 28.29 1.56 13.12
N LEU A 404 29.41 2.13 12.69
CA LEU A 404 30.53 1.39 12.10
C LEU A 404 31.69 1.21 13.08
N ARG A 405 31.43 1.36 14.38
CA ARG A 405 32.42 1.31 15.47
C ARG A 405 33.51 2.36 15.30
N GLY A 406 33.10 3.61 15.12
CA GLY A 406 34.00 4.76 14.96
C GLY A 406 34.75 4.82 13.62
N LYS A 407 34.42 3.95 12.65
CA LYS A 407 34.90 4.11 11.27
C LYS A 407 34.15 5.26 10.60
N PRO A 408 34.81 6.02 9.70
CA PRO A 408 34.14 7.11 8.98
C PRO A 408 33.01 6.58 8.11
N ALA A 409 31.98 7.40 7.94
CA ALA A 409 30.91 7.14 6.99
C ALA A 409 31.47 7.17 5.55
N PRO A 410 31.08 6.22 4.68
CA PRO A 410 31.28 6.36 3.23
C PRO A 410 30.69 7.68 2.69
N GLU A 411 31.22 8.16 1.57
CA GLU A 411 30.74 9.38 0.92
C GLU A 411 29.23 9.30 0.60
N GLY A 412 28.50 10.39 0.85
CA GLY A 412 27.04 10.46 0.61
C GLY A 412 26.18 9.69 1.63
N THR A 413 26.78 9.16 2.69
CA THR A 413 26.07 8.42 3.75
C THR A 413 26.25 9.06 5.13
N SER A 414 25.37 8.70 6.04
CA SER A 414 25.32 9.20 7.42
C SER A 414 25.27 8.04 8.42
N LEU A 415 25.88 8.28 9.57
CA LEU A 415 25.92 7.37 10.73
C LEU A 415 25.10 7.93 11.90
N TRP A 416 24.80 7.06 12.85
CA TRP A 416 24.35 7.42 14.18
C TRP A 416 25.08 6.52 15.18
N GLU A 417 26.31 6.90 15.51
CA GLU A 417 27.19 6.08 16.36
C GLU A 417 26.60 5.86 17.76
N ASP A 418 25.97 6.89 18.34
CA ASP A 418 25.36 6.82 19.67
C ASP A 418 23.91 6.28 19.66
N PHE A 419 23.46 5.64 18.58
CA PHE A 419 22.09 5.14 18.45
C PHE A 419 21.68 4.22 19.61
N ASP A 420 22.57 3.33 20.05
CA ASP A 420 22.29 2.42 21.17
C ASP A 420 21.96 3.20 22.45
N ALA A 421 22.85 4.11 22.83
CA ALA A 421 22.73 4.87 24.06
C ALA A 421 21.54 5.85 24.03
N GLU A 422 21.29 6.48 22.88
CA GLU A 422 20.27 7.53 22.76
C GLU A 422 18.85 7.00 22.55
N VAL A 423 18.70 5.87 21.86
CA VAL A 423 17.41 5.32 21.44
C VAL A 423 17.10 4.04 22.20
N ILE A 424 17.95 3.01 22.05
CA ILE A 424 17.72 1.70 22.63
C ILE A 424 17.92 1.70 24.16
N GLY A 425 18.77 2.59 24.68
CA GLY A 425 19.17 2.65 26.09
C GLY A 425 20.17 1.57 26.49
N GLY A 426 20.86 0.97 25.51
CA GLY A 426 21.89 -0.04 25.72
C GLY A 426 23.31 0.53 25.73
N ASN A 427 24.28 -0.35 25.94
CA ASN A 427 25.72 -0.07 25.86
C ASN A 427 26.47 -1.26 25.25
N TYR A 428 26.08 -1.64 24.03
CA TYR A 428 26.63 -2.78 23.31
C TYR A 428 28.13 -2.64 23.08
N SER A 429 28.89 -3.50 23.76
CA SER A 429 30.35 -3.50 23.70
C SER A 429 30.89 -4.64 22.84
N ASN A 430 30.32 -5.84 23.00
CA ASN A 430 30.67 -7.03 22.25
C ASN A 430 29.64 -8.16 22.49
N HIS A 431 29.93 -9.36 22.02
CA HIS A 431 29.21 -10.57 22.37
C HIS A 431 30.17 -11.70 22.78
N TYR A 432 29.66 -12.67 23.54
CA TYR A 432 30.36 -13.92 23.81
C TYR A 432 30.35 -14.83 22.56
N GLY A 433 31.19 -15.85 22.56
CA GLY A 433 31.29 -16.80 21.45
C GLY A 433 30.04 -17.66 21.29
N ASN A 434 29.86 -18.21 20.09
CA ASN A 434 28.80 -19.17 19.79
C ASN A 434 28.97 -20.45 20.63
N GLY A 435 27.87 -21.11 21.01
CA GLY A 435 27.91 -22.46 21.58
C GLY A 435 27.02 -22.70 22.81
N PRO A 436 27.08 -21.87 23.86
CA PRO A 436 26.18 -22.04 24.99
C PRO A 436 24.83 -21.37 24.70
N LYS A 437 23.75 -22.13 24.87
CA LYS A 437 22.40 -21.57 24.93
C LYS A 437 22.27 -20.61 26.11
N THR A 438 21.56 -19.51 25.92
CA THR A 438 21.35 -18.50 26.96
C THR A 438 20.15 -18.88 27.80
N MET A 439 20.37 -19.17 29.09
CA MET A 439 19.28 -19.33 30.05
C MET A 439 18.65 -17.96 30.32
N VAL A 440 17.31 -17.91 30.34
CA VAL A 440 16.55 -16.68 30.50
C VAL A 440 15.89 -16.62 31.88
N THR A 441 15.96 -15.46 32.53
CA THR A 441 15.28 -15.19 33.80
C THR A 441 14.61 -13.84 33.79
N VAL A 442 13.48 -13.70 34.49
CA VAL A 442 12.77 -12.43 34.66
C VAL A 442 13.57 -11.49 35.57
N ALA A 443 13.64 -10.22 35.20
CA ALA A 443 14.23 -9.17 36.03
C ALA A 443 13.35 -8.87 37.26
N ASP A 444 13.97 -8.47 38.38
CA ASP A 444 13.24 -8.12 39.60
C ASP A 444 12.20 -7.02 39.32
N GLY A 445 10.95 -7.28 39.69
CA GLY A 445 9.83 -6.36 39.50
C GLY A 445 9.29 -6.25 38.07
N ALA A 446 9.77 -7.06 37.12
CA ALA A 446 9.33 -7.01 35.72
C ALA A 446 8.19 -7.99 35.37
N ALA A 447 7.85 -8.93 36.26
CA ALA A 447 6.92 -10.04 35.97
C ALA A 447 5.54 -9.57 35.45
N ASP A 448 5.04 -8.46 35.98
CA ASP A 448 3.73 -7.90 35.60
C ASP A 448 3.81 -6.92 34.40
N HIS A 449 4.97 -6.78 33.76
CA HIS A 449 5.11 -5.87 32.63
C HIS A 449 4.30 -6.37 31.41
N PRO A 450 3.53 -5.53 30.70
CA PRO A 450 2.67 -5.96 29.59
C PRO A 450 3.40 -6.70 28.46
N VAL A 451 4.71 -6.47 28.30
CA VAL A 451 5.52 -7.19 27.31
C VAL A 451 5.69 -8.69 27.67
N LEU A 452 5.64 -9.04 28.96
CA LEU A 452 5.77 -10.41 29.45
C LEU A 452 4.41 -11.12 29.64
N GLU A 453 3.30 -10.45 29.36
CA GLU A 453 1.95 -11.03 29.53
C GLU A 453 1.78 -12.31 28.68
N GLY A 454 1.55 -13.45 29.35
CA GLY A 454 1.39 -14.75 28.69
C GLY A 454 2.67 -15.34 28.09
N VAL A 455 3.84 -14.77 28.36
CA VAL A 455 5.14 -15.33 27.94
C VAL A 455 5.59 -16.38 28.95
N ASP A 456 5.70 -17.64 28.54
CA ASP A 456 6.33 -18.67 29.37
C ASP A 456 7.86 -18.54 29.29
N VAL A 457 8.43 -17.77 30.22
CA VAL A 457 9.87 -17.52 30.29
C VAL A 457 10.66 -18.80 30.63
N SER A 458 10.03 -19.81 31.23
CA SER A 458 10.72 -21.05 31.58
C SER A 458 11.03 -21.93 30.36
N GLU A 459 10.26 -21.76 29.28
CA GLU A 459 10.46 -22.42 27.99
C GLU A 459 11.31 -21.59 27.03
N LEU A 460 11.55 -20.31 27.33
CA LEU A 460 12.31 -19.40 26.48
C LEU A 460 13.82 -19.62 26.64
N VAL A 461 14.50 -19.92 25.53
CA VAL A 461 15.96 -20.12 25.52
C VAL A 461 16.58 -19.28 24.42
N GLY A 462 17.61 -18.50 24.74
CA GLY A 462 18.30 -17.72 23.70
C GLY A 462 19.22 -18.61 22.86
N ASN A 463 18.95 -18.71 21.56
CA ASN A 463 19.76 -19.52 20.63
C ASN A 463 20.89 -18.71 19.98
N GLY A 464 20.88 -17.38 20.09
CA GLY A 464 21.98 -16.52 19.66
C GLY A 464 23.06 -16.30 20.73
N SER A 465 24.22 -15.75 20.31
CA SER A 465 25.27 -15.30 21.23
C SER A 465 24.73 -14.28 22.25
N LEU A 466 25.15 -14.43 23.52
CA LEU A 466 24.86 -13.49 24.61
C LEU A 466 25.66 -12.19 24.40
N TYR A 467 24.96 -11.05 24.37
CA TYR A 467 25.56 -9.73 24.16
C TYR A 467 26.00 -9.12 25.49
N VAL A 468 27.11 -8.39 25.47
CA VAL A 468 27.64 -7.61 26.59
C VAL A 468 27.13 -6.17 26.44
N VAL A 469 26.18 -5.79 27.28
CA VAL A 469 25.42 -4.53 27.17
C VAL A 469 25.37 -3.73 28.45
N SER A 470 25.85 -4.28 29.57
CA SER A 470 25.85 -3.61 30.87
C SER A 470 26.93 -2.52 30.98
N PRO A 471 26.67 -1.41 31.71
CA PRO A 471 25.38 -1.05 32.29
C PRO A 471 24.42 -0.48 31.23
N LEU A 472 23.12 -0.67 31.42
CA LEU A 472 22.09 0.04 30.64
C LEU A 472 21.99 1.51 31.05
N ALA A 473 21.37 2.33 30.20
CA ALA A 473 21.04 3.71 30.52
C ALA A 473 20.12 3.81 31.76
N ALA A 474 20.20 4.92 32.51
CA ALA A 474 19.37 5.14 33.70
C ALA A 474 17.86 5.20 33.40
N THR A 475 17.49 5.48 32.15
CA THR A 475 16.12 5.48 31.62
C THR A 475 15.65 4.10 31.16
N ALA A 476 16.54 3.12 31.08
CA ALA A 476 16.22 1.76 30.68
C ALA A 476 15.80 0.90 31.88
N ARG A 477 14.92 -0.07 31.63
CA ARG A 477 14.37 -1.00 32.61
C ARG A 477 14.48 -2.43 32.08
N PRO A 478 15.41 -3.25 32.62
CA PRO A 478 15.50 -4.67 32.29
C PRO A 478 14.17 -5.39 32.51
N LEU A 479 13.80 -6.25 31.58
CA LEU A 479 12.67 -7.18 31.70
C LEU A 479 13.16 -8.62 31.80
N LEU A 480 14.17 -8.99 31.03
CA LEU A 480 14.77 -10.33 31.01
C LEU A 480 16.30 -10.22 31.10
N PHE A 481 16.90 -11.17 31.81
CA PHE A 481 18.34 -11.41 31.86
C PHE A 481 18.68 -12.74 31.19
N GLY A 482 19.82 -12.76 30.52
CA GLY A 482 20.40 -13.94 29.89
C GLY A 482 21.69 -14.34 30.58
N LYS A 483 21.91 -15.64 30.76
CA LYS A 483 23.14 -16.17 31.36
C LYS A 483 23.65 -17.40 30.60
N ILE A 484 24.96 -17.42 30.38
CA ILE A 484 25.71 -18.58 29.89
C ILE A 484 26.70 -19.05 30.99
N PRO A 485 27.22 -20.29 30.92
CA PRO A 485 28.17 -20.79 31.91
C PRO A 485 29.37 -19.86 32.12
N ASP A 486 29.78 -19.70 33.37
CA ASP A 486 30.96 -18.94 33.79
C ASP A 486 31.00 -17.45 33.41
N LYS A 487 29.86 -16.88 32.98
CA LYS A 487 29.71 -15.44 32.70
C LYS A 487 28.68 -14.78 33.61
N ALA A 488 28.83 -13.47 33.75
CA ALA A 488 27.81 -12.63 34.38
C ALA A 488 26.52 -12.68 33.56
N ALA A 489 25.39 -12.50 34.23
CA ALA A 489 24.13 -12.32 33.53
C ALA A 489 24.11 -10.92 32.88
N GLU A 490 23.56 -10.84 31.68
CA GLU A 490 23.42 -9.59 30.93
C GLU A 490 21.93 -9.34 30.65
N PRO A 491 21.44 -8.09 30.65
CA PRO A 491 20.11 -7.79 30.15
C PRO A 491 19.97 -8.26 28.70
N ILE A 492 18.90 -8.99 28.41
CA ILE A 492 18.61 -9.48 27.05
C ILE A 492 17.27 -8.98 26.52
N ALA A 493 16.39 -8.44 27.38
CA ALA A 493 15.25 -7.67 26.94
C ALA A 493 14.99 -6.52 27.92
N TRP A 494 14.70 -5.33 27.42
CA TRP A 494 14.43 -4.15 28.25
C TRP A 494 13.57 -3.13 27.50
N THR A 495 13.01 -2.21 28.27
CA THR A 495 12.39 -0.98 27.74
C THR A 495 13.27 0.22 28.03
N ASN A 496 13.13 1.28 27.24
CA ASN A 496 13.77 2.57 27.46
C ASN A 496 12.80 3.69 27.13
N ARG A 497 12.95 4.84 27.79
CA ARG A 497 12.35 6.09 27.34
C ARG A 497 13.44 6.94 26.68
N THR A 498 13.28 7.22 25.40
CA THR A 498 14.26 7.98 24.63
C THR A 498 14.30 9.43 25.12
N LYS A 499 15.42 10.12 24.88
CA LYS A 499 15.52 11.56 25.16
C LYS A 499 14.52 12.42 24.37
N PHE A 500 13.87 11.84 23.36
CA PHE A 500 12.86 12.47 22.52
C PHE A 500 11.41 12.18 22.99
N GLY A 501 11.24 11.54 24.14
CA GLY A 501 9.93 11.24 24.73
C GLY A 501 9.34 9.87 24.34
N GLY A 502 9.84 9.27 23.25
CA GLY A 502 9.36 8.00 22.72
C GLY A 502 9.72 6.77 23.56
N SER A 503 9.00 5.68 23.32
CA SER A 503 9.23 4.39 23.95
C SER A 503 10.07 3.47 23.07
N ALA A 504 11.12 2.87 23.60
CA ALA A 504 11.88 1.82 22.93
C ALA A 504 11.76 0.50 23.69
N PHE A 505 11.60 -0.60 22.96
CA PHE A 505 11.84 -1.94 23.46
C PHE A 505 13.00 -2.53 22.67
N TYR A 506 13.87 -3.26 23.35
CA TYR A 506 14.91 -4.04 22.70
C TYR A 506 14.96 -5.44 23.28
N THR A 507 15.23 -6.42 22.42
CA THR A 507 15.66 -7.75 22.82
C THR A 507 16.88 -8.21 22.03
N SER A 508 17.85 -8.82 22.70
CA SER A 508 18.94 -9.52 22.03
C SER A 508 18.51 -10.92 21.57
N LEU A 509 17.24 -11.29 21.65
CA LEU A 509 16.69 -12.47 20.97
C LEU A 509 16.30 -12.11 19.53
N GLY A 510 16.00 -13.12 18.72
CA GLY A 510 15.66 -12.97 17.30
C GLY A 510 16.60 -13.72 16.35
N HIS A 511 17.31 -14.74 16.85
CA HIS A 511 17.89 -15.77 16.00
C HIS A 511 16.77 -16.55 15.28
N ALA A 512 17.05 -17.16 14.14
CA ALA A 512 16.05 -17.93 13.39
C ALA A 512 15.35 -19.01 14.25
N ASP A 513 16.12 -19.69 15.10
CA ASP A 513 15.59 -20.69 16.04
C ASP A 513 14.73 -20.07 17.16
N ASP A 514 14.99 -18.82 17.57
CA ASP A 514 14.14 -18.13 18.55
C ASP A 514 12.72 -17.92 17.97
N PHE A 515 12.61 -17.66 16.66
CA PHE A 515 11.30 -17.54 15.98
C PHE A 515 10.50 -18.85 15.93
N ALA A 516 11.10 -20.00 16.22
CA ALA A 516 10.38 -21.26 16.38
C ALA A 516 9.75 -21.41 17.78
N GLU A 517 10.16 -20.58 18.76
CA GLU A 517 9.69 -20.65 20.14
C GLU A 517 8.42 -19.80 20.33
N PRO A 518 7.27 -20.40 20.76
CA PRO A 518 6.04 -19.66 21.02
C PRO A 518 6.22 -18.53 22.04
N ALA A 519 7.06 -18.73 23.05
CA ALA A 519 7.37 -17.71 24.06
C ALA A 519 8.03 -16.46 23.44
N PHE A 520 8.94 -16.63 22.48
CA PHE A 520 9.56 -15.49 21.78
C PHE A 520 8.58 -14.81 20.82
N GLN A 521 7.77 -15.58 20.08
CA GLN A 521 6.73 -15.03 19.22
C GLN A 521 5.76 -14.16 20.04
N GLN A 522 5.33 -14.64 21.21
CA GLN A 522 4.45 -13.91 22.12
C GLN A 522 5.14 -12.65 22.69
N LEU A 523 6.40 -12.75 23.11
CA LEU A 523 7.20 -11.62 23.59
C LEU A 523 7.29 -10.50 22.54
N LEU A 524 7.64 -10.85 21.30
CA LEU A 524 7.78 -9.87 20.22
C LEU A 524 6.43 -9.26 19.83
N THR A 525 5.37 -10.07 19.81
CA THR A 525 3.99 -9.58 19.57
C THR A 525 3.58 -8.56 20.63
N ASN A 526 3.81 -8.88 21.91
CA ASN A 526 3.50 -7.98 23.02
C ASN A 526 4.36 -6.72 22.99
N ALA A 527 5.63 -6.81 22.59
CA ALA A 527 6.50 -5.65 22.41
C ALA A 527 5.95 -4.67 21.37
N VAL A 528 5.49 -5.17 20.20
CA VAL A 528 4.87 -4.32 19.16
C VAL A 528 3.55 -3.73 19.66
N ARG A 529 2.70 -4.50 20.35
CA ARG A 529 1.45 -4.00 20.96
C ARG A 529 1.71 -2.93 22.03
N TRP A 530 2.69 -3.16 22.89
CA TRP A 530 3.09 -2.20 23.92
C TRP A 530 3.61 -0.91 23.28
N ALA A 531 4.51 -1.01 22.31
CA ALA A 531 5.04 0.13 21.55
C ALA A 531 3.91 0.97 20.94
N ALA A 532 2.98 0.34 20.23
CA ALA A 532 1.85 1.02 19.62
C ALA A 532 0.94 1.72 20.64
N LYS A 533 0.67 1.11 21.80
CA LYS A 533 -0.15 1.72 22.87
C LYS A 533 0.55 2.88 23.56
N SER A 534 1.87 2.81 23.73
CA SER A 534 2.65 3.88 24.34
C SER A 534 2.64 5.17 23.52
N ASN A 535 2.51 5.06 22.20
CA ASN A 535 2.41 6.21 21.29
C ASN A 535 1.07 6.98 21.42
N VAL A 536 -0.01 6.29 21.81
CA VAL A 536 -1.36 6.90 21.94
C VAL A 536 -1.49 7.76 23.21
N ARG A 537 -0.68 7.51 24.23
CA ARG A 537 -0.80 8.18 25.54
C ARG A 537 -0.29 9.63 25.57
N GLU A 538 0.34 10.13 24.50
CA GLU A 538 0.85 11.51 24.42
C GLU A 538 0.22 12.36 23.30
N SER A 539 -0.71 11.80 22.51
CA SER A 539 -1.38 12.50 21.40
C SER A 539 -2.79 13.00 21.72
N SER A 540 -3.24 12.89 22.98
CA SER A 540 -4.46 13.56 23.45
C SER A 540 -4.09 14.92 24.07
N PRO A 541 -4.67 16.04 23.59
CA PRO A 541 -4.43 17.38 24.15
C PRO A 541 -4.90 17.53 25.59
#